data_AF-A0A0P7ZY75-F1
#
_entry.id   AF-A0A0P7ZY75-F1
#
_cell.length_a   1.000
_cell.length_b   1.000
_cell.length_c   1.000
_cell.angle_alpha   90.00
_cell.angle_beta   90.00
_cell.angle_gamma   90.00
#
_symmetry.space_group_name_H-M   'P 1'
#
loop_
_entity.id
_entity.type
_entity.pdbx_description
1 polymer ?
#
loop_
_entity_poly.entity_id
_entity_poly.type
_entity_poly.pdbx_seq_one_letter_code
_entity_poly.pdbx_strand_id
1 'polypeptide(L)'
;MIVGAGEMNTFELGEGLPFSVDYGELLEKILRELRQQNLFRVSQGGSDRLMVNVDAIAKAVAQQPIKNPILDNHYARSATLSLTESFRNRFNDVIQDLREEVASQLQQQLDTTEFEINELLTPLTEESSSRISFARQASNSTSVPIADLETRTQGRGGDSRLKFHKVTITVGEVNQFSERMEAGLNRYLADVLTDEDELQDAQEAVQERLIDSPGSDFYRLQRVMDRESLGRLKKEAKICYLEYLSQQIDRDSHPDVVYLDDLIRRLRAIETYISHPDLTYGDYTVNYHGESLNYKDWFSRSESLDALPIIPILSDILGETTNDSNGDRIFTFGLKLKFANKVQAQGEKAKPVFDYYCNILDPANWNQQVEESNTEIVARKMLRILFLYYFIFASRCDPNAEEYEITSELEYDVISGFEQHILPIFQGSNEEQKNSILRGLIQGFKKFNVRIKIQKLKHLLETTLKRQGIFTPQVFQKKIGVFRGILRRSPNSLGNGDVFDDVVSRNPRECLRYITIKEDFTSDDTFCQLPVHFKFEDIRYYSKPGTESFDCSDAETDTIYQLPV
;
A
#
# COMPACT_ATOMS: atom_id res chain seq x y z
N MET A 1 21.43 -37.77 19.63
CA MET A 1 20.04 -37.86 20.10
C MET A 1 19.72 -36.61 20.92
N ILE A 2 19.48 -35.50 20.24
CA ILE A 2 18.54 -34.43 20.63
C ILE A 2 18.03 -33.94 19.27
N VAL A 3 16.78 -34.29 18.99
CA VAL A 3 16.04 -33.89 17.80
C VAL A 3 15.50 -32.51 18.10
N GLY A 4 16.07 -31.47 17.49
CA GLY A 4 15.47 -30.15 17.41
C GLY A 4 14.82 -30.03 16.04
N ALA A 5 13.49 -30.14 16.01
CA ALA A 5 12.70 -29.88 14.81
C ALA A 5 13.04 -28.46 14.31
N GLY A 6 13.62 -28.36 13.13
CA GLY A 6 13.79 -27.09 12.45
C GLY A 6 12.41 -26.62 12.00
N GLU A 7 11.82 -25.70 12.75
CA GLU A 7 10.71 -24.90 12.24
C GLU A 7 11.21 -24.14 11.01
N MET A 8 10.71 -24.58 9.86
CA MET A 8 10.94 -23.96 8.57
C MET A 8 10.23 -22.60 8.59
N ASN A 9 11.00 -21.53 8.84
CA ASN A 9 10.50 -20.17 8.70
C ASN A 9 10.19 -19.90 7.21
N THR A 10 8.96 -20.19 6.80
CA THR A 10 8.39 -19.73 5.53
C THR A 10 8.20 -18.21 5.63
N PHE A 11 9.10 -17.46 5.00
CA PHE A 11 8.93 -16.02 4.78
C PHE A 11 7.92 -15.80 3.64
N GLU A 12 6.64 -15.67 3.99
CA GLU A 12 5.69 -15.05 3.09
C GLU A 12 5.95 -13.53 3.07
N LEU A 13 6.33 -13.00 1.90
CA LEU A 13 6.30 -11.57 1.60
C LEU A 13 4.83 -11.13 1.46
N GLY A 14 4.10 -11.13 2.56
CA GLY A 14 2.80 -10.48 2.64
C GLY A 14 3.00 -9.00 2.92
N GLU A 15 2.77 -8.14 1.92
CA GLU A 15 2.38 -6.76 2.19
C GLU A 15 1.00 -6.80 2.84
N GLY A 16 0.95 -7.05 4.15
CA GLY A 16 -0.27 -6.91 4.92
C GLY A 16 -0.76 -5.47 4.82
N LEU A 17 -2.04 -5.30 4.51
CA LEU A 17 -2.74 -4.03 4.72
C LEU A 17 -2.43 -3.51 6.13
N PRO A 18 -2.27 -2.20 6.32
CA PRO A 18 -1.89 -1.66 7.61
C PRO A 18 -2.96 -2.00 8.66
N PHE A 19 -2.52 -2.61 9.76
CA PHE A 19 -3.41 -3.16 10.79
C PHE A 19 -4.05 -2.03 11.61
N SER A 20 -5.28 -2.27 12.09
CA SER A 20 -5.90 -1.41 13.10
C SER A 20 -5.24 -1.64 14.47
N VAL A 21 -5.12 -0.59 15.26
CA VAL A 21 -4.45 -0.60 16.57
C VAL A 21 -5.45 -0.67 17.71
N ASP A 22 -5.09 -1.39 18.77
CA ASP A 22 -5.85 -1.46 20.02
C ASP A 22 -4.97 -1.03 21.19
N TYR A 23 -5.09 0.23 21.62
CA TYR A 23 -4.39 0.76 22.78
C TYR A 23 -5.12 0.49 24.10
N GLY A 24 -6.24 -0.23 24.07
CA GLY A 24 -7.12 -0.37 25.24
C GLY A 24 -6.39 -0.88 26.47
N GLU A 25 -5.62 -1.96 26.33
CA GLU A 25 -4.88 -2.53 27.45
C GLU A 25 -3.82 -1.58 28.01
N LEU A 26 -3.14 -0.82 27.15
CA LEU A 26 -2.14 0.16 27.58
C LEU A 26 -2.80 1.31 28.36
N LEU A 27 -3.87 1.88 27.82
CA LEU A 27 -4.57 2.99 28.46
C LEU A 27 -5.24 2.57 29.77
N GLU A 28 -5.86 1.38 29.81
CA GLU A 28 -6.43 0.80 31.04
C GLU A 28 -5.34 0.57 32.11
N LYS A 29 -4.13 0.17 31.71
CA LYS A 29 -2.98 0.04 32.61
C LYS A 29 -2.50 1.37 33.15
N ILE A 30 -2.42 2.40 32.30
CA ILE A 30 -2.09 3.77 32.74
C ILE A 30 -3.14 4.25 33.75
N LEU A 31 -4.43 4.08 33.44
CA LEU A 31 -5.53 4.45 34.34
C LEU A 31 -5.45 3.71 35.68
N ARG A 32 -5.12 2.41 35.65
CA ARG A 32 -4.93 1.61 36.86
C ARG A 32 -3.75 2.08 37.69
N GLU A 33 -2.61 2.37 37.08
CA GLU A 33 -1.44 2.88 37.81
C GLU A 33 -1.69 4.27 38.38
N LEU A 34 -2.40 5.13 37.65
CA LEU A 34 -2.86 6.42 38.17
C LEU A 34 -3.70 6.21 39.43
N ARG A 35 -4.70 5.32 39.43
CA ARG A 35 -5.52 5.02 40.62
C ARG A 35 -4.74 4.46 41.82
N GLN A 36 -3.57 3.87 41.59
CA GLN A 36 -2.74 3.27 42.65
C GLN A 36 -1.65 4.21 43.16
N GLN A 37 -1.24 5.19 42.37
CA GLN A 37 -0.13 6.08 42.66
C GLN A 37 -0.54 7.52 42.43
N ASN A 38 -0.43 8.35 43.47
CA ASN A 38 -0.69 9.77 43.33
C ASN A 38 0.30 10.41 42.36
N LEU A 39 -0.23 10.91 41.25
CA LEU A 39 0.50 11.70 40.27
C LEU A 39 1.03 12.99 40.89
N PHE A 40 0.29 13.55 41.85
CA PHE A 40 0.61 14.81 42.50
C PHE A 40 1.07 14.61 43.95
N ARG A 41 2.07 15.40 44.38
CA ARG A 41 2.51 15.47 45.78
C ARG A 41 2.89 16.89 46.15
N VAL A 42 2.53 17.33 47.35
CA VAL A 42 2.97 18.63 47.88
C VAL A 42 4.29 18.46 48.65
N SER A 43 5.29 19.28 48.32
CA SER A 43 6.58 19.33 49.02
C SER A 43 6.41 19.78 50.47
N GLN A 44 6.90 19.00 51.44
CA GLN A 44 6.82 19.32 52.88
C GLN A 44 7.90 20.30 53.37
N GLY A 45 8.63 20.96 52.46
CA GLY A 45 9.76 21.82 52.78
C GLY A 45 9.49 23.30 52.51
N GLY A 46 8.91 24.01 53.49
CA GLY A 46 8.92 25.48 53.66
C GLY A 46 8.25 26.36 52.60
N SER A 47 8.04 25.87 51.38
CA SER A 47 7.22 26.45 50.34
C SER A 47 6.41 25.30 49.71
N ASP A 48 5.10 25.32 49.85
CA ASP A 48 4.22 24.28 49.32
C ASP A 48 4.33 24.29 47.79
N ARG A 49 4.96 23.25 47.23
CA ARG A 49 5.13 23.07 45.79
C ARG A 49 4.43 21.79 45.35
N LEU A 50 3.60 21.89 44.32
CA LEU A 50 3.00 20.74 43.67
C LEU A 50 4.05 20.06 42.78
N MET A 51 4.38 18.81 43.08
CA MET A 51 5.25 17.96 42.30
C MET A 51 4.42 16.97 41.49
N VAL A 52 4.76 16.80 40.20
CA VAL A 52 4.12 15.84 39.29
C VAL A 52 5.08 14.67 39.03
N ASN A 53 4.64 13.44 39.31
CA ASN A 53 5.48 12.25 39.24
C ASN A 53 5.12 11.33 38.07
N VAL A 54 5.24 11.86 36.84
CA VAL A 54 4.95 11.13 35.60
C VAL A 54 5.89 9.92 35.43
N ASP A 55 7.16 10.07 35.79
CA ASP A 55 8.19 9.04 35.58
C ASP A 55 7.94 7.77 36.40
N ALA A 56 7.38 7.89 37.61
CA ALA A 56 7.04 6.72 38.42
C ALA A 56 5.92 5.89 37.81
N ILE A 57 4.87 6.56 37.30
CA ILE A 57 3.74 5.91 36.62
C ILE A 57 4.24 5.28 35.31
N ALA A 58 5.00 6.01 34.50
CA ALA A 58 5.57 5.48 33.26
C ALA A 58 6.45 4.24 33.52
N LYS A 59 7.26 4.26 34.57
CA LYS A 59 8.09 3.11 34.98
C LYS A 59 7.24 1.92 35.45
N ALA A 60 6.18 2.15 36.22
CA ALA A 60 5.29 1.09 36.69
C ALA A 60 4.48 0.44 35.55
N VAL A 61 4.03 1.24 34.58
CA VAL A 61 3.37 0.75 33.37
C VAL A 61 4.34 -0.07 32.51
N ALA A 62 5.57 0.42 32.31
CA ALA A 62 6.59 -0.27 31.52
C ALA A 62 7.06 -1.62 32.12
N GLN A 63 6.87 -1.83 33.42
CA GLN A 63 7.17 -3.10 34.10
C GLN A 63 6.07 -4.15 33.94
N GLN A 64 4.91 -3.78 33.39
CA GLN A 64 3.80 -4.70 33.16
C GLN A 64 3.90 -5.34 31.78
N PRO A 65 3.47 -6.60 31.61
CA PRO A 65 3.42 -7.24 30.29
C PRO A 65 2.32 -6.58 29.47
N ILE A 66 2.65 -5.59 28.64
CA ILE A 66 1.69 -4.89 27.77
C ILE A 66 1.56 -5.67 26.47
N LYS A 67 0.34 -6.09 26.13
CA LYS A 67 0.07 -6.68 24.82
C LYS A 67 0.42 -5.69 23.72
N ASN A 68 1.03 -6.20 22.65
CA ASN A 68 1.32 -5.39 21.48
C ASN A 68 0.00 -4.78 20.98
N PRO A 69 -0.10 -3.44 20.85
CA PRO A 69 -1.30 -2.77 20.32
C PRO A 69 -1.68 -3.26 18.92
N ILE A 70 -0.73 -3.89 18.24
CA ILE A 70 -0.92 -4.70 17.06
C ILE A 70 -1.09 -6.14 17.55
N LEU A 71 -2.34 -6.60 17.69
CA LEU A 71 -2.73 -7.94 18.16
C LEU A 71 -1.78 -9.05 17.64
N ASP A 72 -1.51 -10.08 18.46
CA ASP A 72 -0.51 -11.19 18.43
C ASP A 72 -0.13 -11.90 17.10
N ASN A 73 -0.44 -11.36 15.93
CA ASN A 73 0.10 -11.84 14.67
C ASN A 73 1.52 -11.30 14.45
N HIS A 74 2.48 -12.21 14.54
CA HIS A 74 3.92 -12.00 14.33
C HIS A 74 4.30 -11.54 12.90
N TYR A 75 3.33 -11.15 12.09
CA TYR A 75 3.46 -10.76 10.68
C TYR A 75 3.17 -9.28 10.42
N ALA A 76 2.81 -8.50 11.44
CA ALA A 76 2.49 -7.08 11.26
C ALA A 76 3.75 -6.20 11.16
N ARG A 77 3.92 -5.52 10.02
CA ARG A 77 5.06 -4.63 9.73
C ARG A 77 4.71 -3.14 9.67
N SER A 78 3.41 -2.79 9.60
CA SER A 78 2.91 -1.41 9.59
C SER A 78 1.49 -1.35 10.19
N ALA A 79 1.19 -0.29 10.95
CA ALA A 79 -0.13 -0.04 11.52
C ALA A 79 -0.69 1.30 11.00
N THR A 80 -2.02 1.40 10.87
CA THR A 80 -2.71 2.68 10.62
C THR A 80 -3.06 3.36 11.95
N LEU A 81 -3.47 4.64 11.90
CA LEU A 81 -4.15 5.32 13.02
C LEU A 81 -5.58 4.78 13.26
N SER A 82 -6.07 3.83 12.47
CA SER A 82 -7.43 3.31 12.65
C SER A 82 -7.50 2.42 13.90
N LEU A 83 -8.35 2.78 14.84
CA LEU A 83 -8.66 1.94 16.00
C LEU A 83 -9.43 0.68 15.58
N THR A 84 -9.21 -0.44 16.27
CA THR A 84 -10.03 -1.65 16.15
C THR A 84 -11.51 -1.33 16.41
N GLU A 85 -12.42 -2.04 15.76
CA GLU A 85 -13.86 -1.82 15.90
C GLU A 85 -14.33 -2.00 17.36
N SER A 86 -13.70 -2.94 18.08
CA SER A 86 -13.95 -3.19 19.51
C SER A 86 -13.49 -2.05 20.43
N PHE A 87 -12.39 -1.37 20.11
CA PHE A 87 -11.82 -0.33 20.95
C PHE A 87 -12.33 1.08 20.58
N ARG A 88 -12.66 1.31 19.30
CA ARG A 88 -13.15 2.60 18.80
C ARG A 88 -14.31 3.14 19.62
N ASN A 89 -15.26 2.28 20.00
CA ASN A 89 -16.43 2.68 20.77
C ASN A 89 -16.12 3.00 22.23
N ARG A 90 -15.00 2.53 22.77
CA ARG A 90 -14.58 2.71 24.17
C ARG A 90 -13.50 3.78 24.35
N PHE A 91 -12.86 4.21 23.27
CA PHE A 91 -11.69 5.09 23.31
C PHE A 91 -12.01 6.41 24.03
N ASN A 92 -13.12 7.05 23.68
CA ASN A 92 -13.53 8.31 24.30
C ASN A 92 -13.77 8.15 25.81
N ASP A 93 -14.43 7.06 26.21
CA ASP A 93 -14.71 6.76 27.63
C ASP A 93 -13.41 6.60 28.42
N VAL A 94 -12.45 5.83 27.90
CA VAL A 94 -11.15 5.60 28.58
C VAL A 94 -10.34 6.89 28.69
N ILE A 95 -10.37 7.76 27.67
CA ILE A 95 -9.71 9.07 27.73
C ILE A 95 -10.41 9.99 28.72
N GLN A 96 -11.73 9.94 28.81
CA GLN A 96 -12.50 10.70 29.80
C GLN A 96 -12.17 10.24 31.22
N ASP A 97 -12.16 8.92 31.49
CA ASP A 97 -11.78 8.35 32.79
C ASP A 97 -10.37 8.78 33.23
N LEU A 98 -9.41 8.81 32.28
CA LEU A 98 -8.05 9.28 32.54
C LEU A 98 -8.02 10.76 32.93
N ARG A 99 -8.80 11.60 32.24
CA ARG A 99 -8.90 13.04 32.56
C ARG A 99 -9.53 13.26 33.93
N GLU A 100 -10.61 12.55 34.23
CA GLU A 100 -11.31 12.64 35.52
C GLU A 100 -10.42 12.17 36.67
N GLU A 101 -9.67 11.09 36.50
CA GLU A 101 -8.74 10.59 37.52
C GLU A 101 -7.60 11.59 37.80
N VAL A 102 -6.99 12.15 36.76
CA VAL A 102 -5.94 13.18 36.92
C VAL A 102 -6.51 14.43 37.60
N ALA A 103 -7.70 14.89 37.20
CA ALA A 103 -8.36 16.04 37.81
C ALA A 103 -8.70 15.77 39.29
N SER A 104 -9.24 14.60 39.61
CA SER A 104 -9.57 14.17 40.98
C SER A 104 -8.32 14.15 41.88
N GLN A 105 -7.21 13.57 41.40
CA GLN A 105 -5.98 13.53 42.19
C GLN A 105 -5.39 14.91 42.42
N LEU A 106 -5.51 15.81 41.45
CA LEU A 106 -5.11 17.20 41.62
C LEU A 106 -5.99 17.88 42.67
N GLN A 107 -7.31 17.73 42.57
CA GLN A 107 -8.29 18.28 43.53
C GLN A 107 -8.03 17.79 44.95
N GLN A 108 -7.68 16.51 45.14
CA GLN A 108 -7.36 15.95 46.45
C GLN A 108 -6.11 16.56 47.11
N GLN A 109 -5.23 17.18 46.33
CA GLN A 109 -4.05 17.88 46.86
C GLN A 109 -4.31 19.37 47.12
N LEU A 110 -5.52 19.86 46.83
CA LEU A 110 -5.90 21.26 46.93
C LEU A 110 -7.05 21.43 47.94
N ASP A 111 -6.85 22.23 48.99
CA ASP A 111 -7.81 22.41 50.11
C ASP A 111 -9.04 23.28 49.76
N THR A 112 -9.41 23.41 48.49
CA THR A 112 -10.49 24.31 48.03
C THR A 112 -11.61 23.51 47.37
N THR A 113 -12.87 23.74 47.75
CA THR A 113 -14.04 22.98 47.25
C THR A 113 -14.67 23.54 45.97
N GLU A 114 -14.18 24.66 45.46
CA GLU A 114 -14.52 25.23 44.15
C GLU A 114 -13.21 25.63 43.49
N PHE A 115 -12.61 24.71 42.76
CA PHE A 115 -11.33 24.96 42.11
C PHE A 115 -11.44 24.54 40.66
N GLU A 116 -11.54 25.51 39.76
CA GLU A 116 -11.39 25.26 38.34
C GLU A 116 -9.90 25.35 37.98
N ILE A 117 -9.31 24.25 37.49
CA ILE A 117 -7.92 24.22 37.01
C ILE A 117 -7.62 25.40 36.08
N ASN A 118 -8.59 25.77 35.24
CA ASN A 118 -8.47 26.87 34.28
C ASN A 118 -8.26 28.25 34.93
N GLU A 119 -8.63 28.44 36.19
CA GLU A 119 -8.47 29.72 36.91
C GLU A 119 -7.05 29.93 37.47
N LEU A 120 -6.25 28.86 37.62
CA LEU A 120 -4.84 28.97 38.01
C LEU A 120 -3.89 29.07 36.82
N LEU A 121 -4.40 28.96 35.60
CA LEU A 121 -3.57 28.98 34.41
C LEU A 121 -3.28 30.43 34.03
N THR A 122 -2.17 30.99 34.52
CA THR A 122 -1.69 32.30 34.06
C THR A 122 -0.85 32.08 32.81
N PRO A 123 -1.14 32.74 31.66
CA PRO A 123 -0.28 32.65 30.50
C PRO A 123 1.11 33.20 30.87
N LEU A 124 2.17 32.47 30.51
CA LEU A 124 3.54 32.80 30.90
C LEU A 124 3.99 34.22 30.47
N THR A 125 3.25 34.86 29.57
CA THR A 125 3.47 36.22 29.06
C THR A 125 3.18 37.33 30.07
N GLU A 126 2.39 37.09 31.13
CA GLU A 126 1.89 38.15 32.02
C GLU A 126 2.82 38.52 33.19
N GLU A 127 3.84 37.72 33.52
CA GLU A 127 4.83 38.09 34.55
C GLU A 127 6.26 38.28 34.00
N SER A 128 6.82 39.45 34.33
CA SER A 128 8.20 39.83 34.01
C SER A 128 9.21 38.80 34.53
N SER A 129 10.17 38.46 33.67
CA SER A 129 11.28 37.50 33.77
C SER A 129 12.22 37.58 35.01
N SER A 130 11.83 38.24 36.10
CA SER A 130 12.69 38.51 37.26
C SER A 130 12.47 37.60 38.48
N ARG A 131 11.47 36.72 38.50
CA ARG A 131 11.14 35.89 39.68
C ARG A 131 11.11 34.37 39.49
N ILE A 132 11.28 33.87 38.27
CA ILE A 132 11.21 32.44 37.98
C ILE A 132 12.63 31.85 37.90
N SER A 133 13.00 30.99 38.86
CA SER A 133 14.31 30.32 38.94
C SER A 133 14.48 29.13 37.98
N PHE A 134 13.61 28.98 36.97
CA PHE A 134 13.86 28.12 35.81
C PHE A 134 14.85 28.73 34.81
N ALA A 135 15.29 29.98 35.02
CA ALA A 135 16.41 30.56 34.31
C ALA A 135 17.72 29.85 34.73
N ARG A 136 17.95 28.66 34.17
CA ARG A 136 19.32 28.21 33.97
C ARG A 136 19.96 29.29 33.11
N GLN A 137 20.96 30.02 33.63
CA GLN A 137 21.87 30.75 32.76
C GLN A 137 22.48 29.71 31.84
N ALA A 138 21.91 29.52 30.65
CA ALA A 138 22.56 28.83 29.57
C ALA A 138 23.83 29.65 29.34
N SER A 139 24.95 29.11 29.80
CA SER A 139 26.27 29.70 29.63
C SER A 139 26.41 30.17 28.19
N ASN A 140 26.68 31.47 28.02
CA ASN A 140 26.84 32.20 26.76
C ASN A 140 26.93 31.29 25.52
N SER A 141 25.81 31.20 24.79
CA SER A 141 25.68 30.62 23.45
C SER A 141 26.73 29.54 23.12
N THR A 142 26.47 28.29 23.48
CA THR A 142 27.24 27.18 22.90
C THR A 142 26.77 27.05 21.45
N SER A 143 27.55 27.55 20.49
CA SER A 143 27.30 27.31 19.07
C SER A 143 27.45 25.81 18.81
N VAL A 144 26.34 25.09 18.70
CA VAL A 144 26.38 23.66 18.41
C VAL A 144 26.35 23.50 16.89
N PRO A 145 27.35 22.82 16.28
CA PRO A 145 27.28 22.50 14.87
C PRO A 145 26.08 21.58 14.63
N ILE A 146 25.19 22.01 13.74
CA ILE A 146 24.00 21.23 13.38
C ILE A 146 24.39 20.28 12.27
N ALA A 147 24.00 19.01 12.40
CA ALA A 147 24.12 18.01 11.35
C ALA A 147 22.78 17.83 10.63
N ASP A 148 22.21 18.93 10.12
CA ASP A 148 20.91 18.93 9.48
C ASP A 148 20.97 18.58 8.00
N LEU A 149 19.87 18.01 7.53
CA LEU A 149 19.63 17.75 6.13
C LEU A 149 18.51 18.66 5.63
N GLU A 150 18.77 19.39 4.54
CA GLU A 150 17.76 20.19 3.85
C GLU A 150 17.39 19.54 2.51
N THR A 151 16.15 19.76 2.07
CA THR A 151 15.74 19.39 0.71
C THR A 151 15.82 20.61 -0.19
N ARG A 152 16.23 20.41 -1.44
CA ARG A 152 16.25 21.46 -2.47
C ARG A 152 15.42 21.01 -3.66
N THR A 153 14.56 21.88 -4.15
CA THR A 153 13.70 21.62 -5.32
C THR A 153 14.36 21.99 -6.66
N GLN A 154 15.51 22.69 -6.62
CA GLN A 154 16.28 23.08 -7.79
C GLN A 154 17.80 22.95 -7.54
N GLY A 155 18.58 22.63 -8.59
CA GLY A 155 20.05 22.58 -8.54
C GLY A 155 20.67 21.29 -9.09
N ARG A 156 22.02 21.21 -9.07
CA ARG A 156 22.76 19.98 -9.38
C ARG A 156 22.67 19.03 -8.18
N GLY A 157 22.03 17.89 -8.37
CA GLY A 157 21.88 16.88 -7.32
C GLY A 157 23.10 15.98 -7.10
N GLY A 158 24.26 16.26 -7.71
CA GLY A 158 25.49 15.49 -7.50
C GLY A 158 26.03 15.56 -6.08
N ASP A 159 25.75 16.64 -5.36
CA ASP A 159 26.26 16.89 -4.01
C ASP A 159 25.28 16.44 -2.91
N SER A 160 24.17 15.78 -3.29
CA SER A 160 23.21 15.27 -2.32
C SER A 160 23.82 14.13 -1.50
N ARG A 161 23.58 14.14 -0.19
CA ARG A 161 23.99 13.07 0.73
C ARG A 161 23.08 11.85 0.63
N LEU A 162 21.78 12.09 0.49
CA LEU A 162 20.77 11.05 0.33
C LEU A 162 19.86 11.38 -0.85
N LYS A 163 19.47 10.32 -1.56
CA LYS A 163 18.51 10.36 -2.65
C LYS A 163 17.35 9.44 -2.33
N PHE A 164 16.14 9.94 -2.49
CA PHE A 164 14.91 9.26 -2.15
C PHE A 164 13.86 9.49 -3.22
N HIS A 165 13.23 8.44 -3.71
CA HIS A 165 12.09 8.57 -4.62
C HIS A 165 10.80 8.32 -3.83
N LYS A 166 9.82 9.18 -4.04
CA LYS A 166 8.54 9.15 -3.33
C LYS A 166 7.39 9.06 -4.34
N VAL A 167 6.35 8.34 -3.97
CA VAL A 167 5.03 8.46 -4.61
C VAL A 167 4.01 8.91 -3.59
N THR A 168 3.20 9.89 -3.98
CA THR A 168 1.98 10.28 -3.27
C THR A 168 0.78 9.89 -4.12
N ILE A 169 -0.08 9.03 -3.58
CA ILE A 169 -1.32 8.56 -4.19
C ILE A 169 -2.47 9.31 -3.53
N THR A 170 -3.20 10.11 -4.30
CA THR A 170 -4.41 10.81 -3.82
C THR A 170 -5.63 10.20 -4.48
N VAL A 171 -6.54 9.64 -3.69
CA VAL A 171 -7.88 9.23 -4.12
C VAL A 171 -8.83 10.35 -3.71
N GLY A 172 -9.43 11.02 -4.68
CA GLY A 172 -10.33 12.15 -4.43
C GLY A 172 -11.78 11.72 -4.28
N GLU A 173 -12.57 12.59 -3.67
CA GLU A 173 -14.04 12.48 -3.58
C GLU A 173 -14.54 11.18 -2.92
N VAL A 174 -13.75 10.62 -1.99
CA VAL A 174 -14.06 9.36 -1.31
C VAL A 174 -15.35 9.47 -0.47
N ASN A 175 -15.60 10.65 0.08
CA ASN A 175 -16.85 10.95 0.81
C ASN A 175 -18.11 10.93 -0.08
N GLN A 176 -17.97 11.10 -1.41
CA GLN A 176 -19.08 11.01 -2.37
C GLN A 176 -19.23 9.61 -2.97
N PHE A 177 -18.40 8.65 -2.56
CA PHE A 177 -18.38 7.33 -3.19
C PHE A 177 -19.72 6.60 -3.09
N SER A 178 -20.38 6.65 -1.93
CA SER A 178 -21.69 6.02 -1.73
C SER A 178 -22.76 6.65 -2.63
N GLU A 179 -22.85 7.98 -2.67
CA GLU A 179 -23.78 8.73 -3.54
C GLU A 179 -23.54 8.39 -5.03
N ARG A 180 -22.28 8.32 -5.45
CA ARG A 180 -21.93 7.95 -6.83
C ARG A 180 -22.27 6.51 -7.16
N MET A 181 -22.09 5.59 -6.22
CA MET A 181 -22.46 4.19 -6.41
C MET A 181 -23.98 4.05 -6.56
N GLU A 182 -24.76 4.69 -5.70
CA GLU A 182 -26.22 4.74 -5.78
C GLU A 182 -26.69 5.32 -7.11
N ALA A 183 -26.20 6.50 -7.49
CA ALA A 183 -26.53 7.12 -8.77
C ALA A 183 -26.15 6.22 -9.97
N GLY A 184 -25.04 5.50 -9.86
CA GLY A 184 -24.59 4.51 -10.84
C GLY A 184 -25.53 3.33 -10.99
N LEU A 185 -26.02 2.78 -9.87
CA LEU A 185 -27.00 1.69 -9.85
C LEU A 185 -28.33 2.13 -10.45
N ASN A 186 -28.83 3.31 -10.06
CA ASN A 186 -30.09 3.84 -10.58
C ASN A 186 -30.04 4.11 -12.09
N ARG A 187 -28.89 4.62 -12.59
CA ARG A 187 -28.67 4.76 -14.04
C ARG A 187 -28.66 3.40 -14.74
N TYR A 188 -27.99 2.41 -14.16
CA TYR A 188 -27.97 1.06 -14.73
C TYR A 188 -29.36 0.42 -14.79
N LEU A 189 -30.17 0.58 -13.74
CA LEU A 189 -31.56 0.10 -13.74
C LEU A 189 -32.37 0.79 -14.84
N ALA A 190 -32.25 2.11 -14.99
CA ALA A 190 -32.94 2.86 -16.06
C ALA A 190 -32.47 2.48 -17.48
N ASP A 191 -31.22 2.04 -17.63
CA ASP A 191 -30.69 1.54 -18.90
C ASP A 191 -31.26 0.15 -19.27
N VAL A 192 -31.60 -0.69 -18.28
CA VAL A 192 -32.01 -2.10 -18.48
C VAL A 192 -33.52 -2.30 -18.41
N LEU A 193 -34.20 -1.59 -17.51
CA LEU A 193 -35.64 -1.67 -17.30
C LEU A 193 -36.32 -0.53 -18.06
N THR A 194 -37.16 -0.90 -19.03
CA THR A 194 -37.86 0.06 -19.90
C THR A 194 -39.27 0.40 -19.42
N ASP A 195 -39.82 -0.39 -18.51
CA ASP A 195 -41.13 -0.15 -17.91
C ASP A 195 -40.97 0.74 -16.67
N GLU A 196 -41.77 1.81 -16.57
CA GLU A 196 -41.64 2.82 -15.50
C GLU A 196 -42.05 2.27 -14.13
N ASP A 197 -43.07 1.41 -14.08
CA ASP A 197 -43.53 0.81 -12.83
C ASP A 197 -42.50 -0.21 -12.33
N GLU A 198 -41.98 -1.08 -13.21
CA GLU A 198 -40.89 -2.01 -12.86
C GLU A 198 -39.60 -1.30 -12.45
N LEU A 199 -39.27 -0.17 -13.09
CA LEU A 199 -38.10 0.64 -12.73
C LEU A 199 -38.27 1.25 -11.34
N GLN A 200 -39.45 1.81 -11.03
CA GLN A 200 -39.73 2.38 -9.72
C GLN A 200 -39.65 1.32 -8.63
N ASP A 201 -40.30 0.17 -8.83
CA ASP A 201 -40.26 -0.96 -7.89
C ASP A 201 -38.82 -1.44 -7.66
N ALA A 202 -38.01 -1.54 -8.73
CA ALA A 202 -36.60 -1.93 -8.62
C ALA A 202 -35.77 -0.91 -7.84
N GLN A 203 -35.98 0.39 -8.06
CA GLN A 203 -35.28 1.46 -7.34
C GLN A 203 -35.65 1.47 -5.85
N GLU A 204 -36.94 1.30 -5.52
CA GLU A 204 -37.41 1.17 -4.13
C GLU A 204 -36.80 -0.07 -3.46
N ALA A 205 -36.76 -1.21 -4.15
CA ALA A 205 -36.13 -2.42 -3.63
C ALA A 205 -34.61 -2.27 -3.41
N VAL A 206 -33.90 -1.55 -4.29
CA VAL A 206 -32.47 -1.22 -4.09
C VAL A 206 -32.28 -0.33 -2.88
N GLN A 207 -33.12 0.70 -2.70
CA GLN A 207 -33.04 1.58 -1.54
C GLN A 207 -33.19 0.79 -0.24
N GLU A 208 -34.27 0.01 -0.10
CA GLU A 208 -34.59 -0.73 1.12
C GLU A 208 -33.55 -1.83 1.42
N ARG A 209 -33.19 -2.63 0.41
CA ARG A 209 -32.39 -3.85 0.61
C ARG A 209 -30.88 -3.61 0.57
N LEU A 210 -30.43 -2.59 -0.18
CA LEU A 210 -29.01 -2.32 -0.36
C LEU A 210 -28.56 -1.07 0.40
N ILE A 211 -29.26 0.05 0.27
CA ILE A 211 -28.76 1.34 0.76
C ILE A 211 -29.09 1.53 2.26
N ASP A 212 -30.31 1.19 2.66
CA ASP A 212 -30.77 1.36 4.05
C ASP A 212 -30.31 0.24 4.99
N SER A 213 -29.65 -0.80 4.44
CA SER A 213 -29.25 -2.02 5.14
C SER A 213 -27.72 -2.10 5.34
N PRO A 214 -27.17 -1.80 6.55
CA PRO A 214 -25.71 -1.67 6.80
C PRO A 214 -24.85 -2.93 6.58
N GLY A 215 -25.46 -4.09 6.32
CA GLY A 215 -24.79 -5.37 6.02
C GLY A 215 -24.90 -5.84 4.57
N SER A 216 -25.52 -5.02 3.72
CA SER A 216 -25.80 -5.32 2.32
C SER A 216 -24.54 -5.44 1.45
N ASP A 217 -24.74 -5.93 0.23
CA ASP A 217 -23.68 -6.03 -0.76
C ASP A 217 -23.12 -4.67 -1.19
N PHE A 218 -23.91 -3.60 -1.07
CA PHE A 218 -23.46 -2.22 -1.28
C PHE A 218 -22.33 -1.84 -0.32
N TYR A 219 -22.55 -2.00 0.98
CA TYR A 219 -21.53 -1.70 1.99
C TYR A 219 -20.37 -2.71 2.00
N ARG A 220 -20.59 -3.95 1.52
CA ARG A 220 -19.49 -4.90 1.29
C ARG A 220 -18.57 -4.41 0.18
N LEU A 221 -19.12 -3.98 -0.96
CA LEU A 221 -18.33 -3.44 -2.06
C LEU A 221 -17.62 -2.15 -1.66
N GLN A 222 -18.28 -1.27 -0.89
CA GLN A 222 -17.65 -0.08 -0.32
C GLN A 222 -16.44 -0.44 0.55
N ARG A 223 -16.56 -1.42 1.45
CA ARG A 223 -15.42 -1.89 2.26
C ARG A 223 -14.29 -2.46 1.42
N VAL A 224 -14.57 -3.13 0.31
CA VAL A 224 -13.55 -3.62 -0.62
C VAL A 224 -12.83 -2.43 -1.27
N MET A 225 -13.56 -1.41 -1.69
CA MET A 225 -12.98 -0.18 -2.22
C MET A 225 -12.15 0.56 -1.16
N ASP A 226 -12.58 0.63 0.09
CA ASP A 226 -11.86 1.35 1.14
C ASP A 226 -10.60 0.63 1.66
N ARG A 227 -10.64 -0.71 1.68
CA ARG A 227 -9.60 -1.53 2.31
C ARG A 227 -8.67 -2.21 1.31
N GLU A 228 -9.19 -2.70 0.20
CA GLU A 228 -8.46 -3.62 -0.68
C GLU A 228 -8.05 -2.94 -2.00
N SER A 229 -8.64 -1.80 -2.38
CA SER A 229 -8.27 -1.04 -3.58
C SER A 229 -6.85 -0.48 -3.56
N LEU A 230 -6.27 -0.29 -2.37
CA LEU A 230 -4.89 0.18 -2.22
C LEU A 230 -3.89 -0.78 -2.88
N GLY A 231 -4.16 -2.09 -2.89
CA GLY A 231 -3.33 -3.05 -3.61
C GLY A 231 -3.32 -2.77 -5.12
N ARG A 232 -4.47 -2.47 -5.70
CA ARG A 232 -4.60 -2.06 -7.12
C ARG A 232 -3.85 -0.75 -7.38
N LEU A 233 -4.03 0.25 -6.51
CA LEU A 233 -3.35 1.55 -6.61
C LEU A 233 -1.83 1.39 -6.55
N LYS A 234 -1.31 0.56 -5.64
CA LYS A 234 0.12 0.24 -5.55
C LYS A 234 0.63 -0.44 -6.82
N LYS A 235 -0.13 -1.38 -7.39
CA LYS A 235 0.22 -2.05 -8.65
C LYS A 235 0.32 -1.04 -9.79
N GLU A 236 -0.67 -0.17 -9.92
CA GLU A 236 -0.67 0.90 -10.93
C GLU A 236 0.50 1.87 -10.73
N ALA A 237 0.79 2.25 -9.48
CA ALA A 237 1.93 3.10 -9.14
C ALA A 237 3.28 2.47 -9.57
N LYS A 238 3.42 1.13 -9.54
CA LYS A 238 4.62 0.45 -10.07
C LYS A 238 4.77 0.72 -11.58
N ILE A 239 3.68 0.69 -12.35
CA ILE A 239 3.74 0.92 -13.80
C ILE A 239 3.96 2.41 -14.11
N CYS A 240 3.20 3.30 -13.47
CA CYS A 240 3.37 4.75 -13.64
C CYS A 240 4.78 5.22 -13.24
N TYR A 241 5.41 4.57 -12.26
CA TYR A 241 6.80 4.90 -11.92
C TYR A 241 7.79 4.51 -13.02
N LEU A 242 7.58 3.40 -13.72
CA LEU A 242 8.40 3.04 -14.88
C LEU A 242 8.18 4.02 -16.03
N GLU A 243 6.94 4.46 -16.26
CA GLU A 243 6.60 5.52 -17.23
C GLU A 243 7.29 6.83 -16.86
N TYR A 244 7.25 7.21 -15.58
CA TYR A 244 7.99 8.34 -15.04
C TYR A 244 9.49 8.22 -15.35
N LEU A 245 10.11 7.07 -15.09
CA LEU A 245 11.53 6.86 -15.42
C LEU A 245 11.81 6.96 -16.92
N SER A 246 10.95 6.41 -17.79
CA SER A 246 11.11 6.46 -19.25
C SER A 246 11.10 7.90 -19.76
N GLN A 247 10.19 8.74 -19.25
CA GLN A 247 10.11 10.16 -19.63
C GLN A 247 11.32 10.99 -19.20
N GLN A 248 12.12 10.49 -18.26
CA GLN A 248 13.33 11.14 -17.80
C GLN A 248 14.56 10.77 -18.63
N ILE A 249 14.46 9.80 -19.56
CA ILE A 249 15.59 9.30 -20.35
C ILE A 249 15.54 9.94 -21.74
N ASP A 250 16.66 10.52 -22.16
CA ASP A 250 16.84 10.98 -23.54
C ASP A 250 17.04 9.77 -24.47
N ARG A 251 16.08 9.58 -25.38
CA ARG A 251 16.00 8.46 -26.32
C ARG A 251 17.11 8.48 -27.36
N ASP A 252 17.57 9.66 -27.75
CA ASP A 252 18.62 9.82 -28.76
C ASP A 252 19.97 9.34 -28.21
N SER A 253 20.22 9.63 -26.93
CA SER A 253 21.46 9.23 -26.24
C SER A 253 21.42 7.79 -25.71
N HIS A 254 20.23 7.21 -25.50
CA HIS A 254 20.05 5.91 -24.85
C HIS A 254 19.01 5.04 -25.56
N PRO A 255 19.35 4.41 -26.70
CA PRO A 255 18.42 3.58 -27.47
C PRO A 255 17.90 2.36 -26.68
N ASP A 256 18.65 1.88 -25.69
CA ASP A 256 18.22 0.79 -24.80
C ASP A 256 16.94 1.09 -23.99
N VAL A 257 16.47 2.34 -23.98
CA VAL A 257 15.16 2.74 -23.41
C VAL A 257 14.00 1.94 -24.01
N VAL A 258 14.16 1.41 -25.23
CA VAL A 258 13.17 0.53 -25.85
C VAL A 258 12.87 -0.70 -24.98
N TYR A 259 13.83 -1.25 -24.23
CA TYR A 259 13.54 -2.36 -23.32
C TYR A 259 12.68 -1.94 -22.11
N LEU A 260 12.78 -0.68 -21.67
CA LEU A 260 11.91 -0.13 -20.63
C LEU A 260 10.50 0.10 -21.19
N ASP A 261 10.40 0.67 -22.38
CA ASP A 261 9.12 0.88 -23.07
C ASP A 261 8.42 -0.45 -23.34
N ASP A 262 9.16 -1.49 -23.77
CA ASP A 262 8.60 -2.82 -23.99
C ASP A 262 8.12 -3.46 -22.67
N LEU A 263 8.85 -3.29 -21.57
CA LEU A 263 8.40 -3.73 -20.25
C LEU A 263 7.10 -3.01 -19.84
N ILE A 264 7.02 -1.69 -19.98
CA ILE A 264 5.81 -0.90 -19.68
C ILE A 264 4.65 -1.39 -20.55
N ARG A 265 4.85 -1.48 -21.87
CA ARG A 265 3.85 -1.96 -22.83
C ARG A 265 3.30 -3.33 -22.46
N ARG A 266 4.17 -4.27 -22.07
CA ARG A 266 3.77 -5.63 -21.68
C ARG A 266 3.06 -5.67 -20.33
N LEU A 267 3.46 -4.83 -19.36
CA LEU A 267 2.72 -4.66 -18.11
C LEU A 267 1.31 -4.09 -18.35
N ARG A 268 1.19 -3.10 -19.24
CA ARG A 268 -0.11 -2.56 -19.68
C ARG A 268 -0.94 -3.59 -20.44
N ALA A 269 -0.32 -4.45 -21.24
CA ALA A 269 -0.99 -5.56 -21.91
C ALA A 269 -1.56 -6.57 -20.90
N ILE A 270 -0.86 -6.85 -19.80
CA ILE A 270 -1.40 -7.67 -18.69
C ILE A 270 -2.66 -7.01 -18.11
N GLU A 271 -2.61 -5.71 -17.76
CA GLU A 271 -3.79 -5.01 -17.23
C GLU A 271 -4.97 -5.02 -18.20
N THR A 272 -4.70 -4.80 -19.48
CA THR A 272 -5.71 -4.82 -20.55
C THR A 272 -6.35 -6.20 -20.67
N TYR A 273 -5.53 -7.26 -20.66
CA TYR A 273 -5.99 -8.63 -20.76
C TYR A 273 -6.87 -9.02 -19.56
N ILE A 274 -6.41 -8.79 -18.31
CA ILE A 274 -7.17 -9.21 -17.12
C ILE A 274 -8.40 -8.34 -16.85
N SER A 275 -8.49 -7.14 -17.45
CA SER A 275 -9.63 -6.24 -17.33
C SER A 275 -10.56 -6.30 -18.55
N HIS A 276 -10.43 -7.31 -19.41
CA HIS A 276 -11.26 -7.41 -20.61
C HIS A 276 -12.74 -7.62 -20.24
N PRO A 277 -13.66 -6.76 -20.73
CA PRO A 277 -15.05 -6.75 -20.30
C PRO A 277 -15.85 -7.95 -20.83
N ASP A 278 -15.47 -8.47 -22.00
CA ASP A 278 -16.21 -9.56 -22.67
C ASP A 278 -15.79 -10.96 -22.21
N LEU A 279 -14.67 -11.08 -21.49
CA LEU A 279 -14.20 -12.35 -20.96
C LEU A 279 -14.79 -12.63 -19.58
N THR A 280 -15.38 -13.82 -19.46
CA THR A 280 -15.99 -14.34 -18.24
C THR A 280 -14.93 -14.90 -17.29
N TYR A 281 -15.34 -15.23 -16.07
CA TYR A 281 -14.44 -15.83 -15.09
C TYR A 281 -13.81 -17.15 -15.58
N GLY A 282 -14.58 -18.00 -16.27
CA GLY A 282 -14.10 -19.28 -16.79
C GLY A 282 -12.95 -19.13 -17.78
N ASP A 283 -12.95 -18.06 -18.57
CA ASP A 283 -11.97 -17.84 -19.64
C ASP A 283 -10.54 -17.62 -19.12
N TYR A 284 -10.40 -17.19 -17.87
CA TYR A 284 -9.10 -16.99 -17.21
C TYR A 284 -8.63 -18.19 -16.39
N THR A 285 -9.41 -19.28 -16.35
CA THR A 285 -9.12 -20.43 -15.52
C THR A 285 -8.22 -21.40 -16.27
N VAL A 286 -7.06 -21.67 -15.70
CA VAL A 286 -6.08 -22.63 -16.23
C VAL A 286 -5.76 -23.68 -15.20
N ASN A 287 -5.24 -24.83 -15.65
CA ASN A 287 -4.91 -25.93 -14.76
C ASN A 287 -3.58 -26.60 -15.11
N TYR A 288 -2.95 -27.18 -14.09
CA TYR A 288 -1.73 -27.96 -14.22
C TYR A 288 -1.60 -28.93 -13.04
N HIS A 289 -1.28 -30.20 -13.30
CA HIS A 289 -1.22 -31.26 -12.28
C HIS A 289 -2.44 -31.32 -11.33
N GLY A 290 -3.65 -31.15 -11.88
CA GLY A 290 -4.90 -31.22 -11.11
C GLY A 290 -5.24 -29.96 -10.30
N GLU A 291 -4.34 -28.98 -10.24
CA GLU A 291 -4.61 -27.68 -9.63
C GLU A 291 -5.11 -26.67 -10.65
N SER A 292 -6.07 -25.85 -10.24
CA SER A 292 -6.60 -24.76 -11.06
C SER A 292 -6.24 -23.40 -10.46
N LEU A 293 -6.04 -22.42 -11.34
CA LEU A 293 -5.81 -21.03 -10.97
C LEU A 293 -6.52 -20.11 -11.96
N ASN A 294 -7.19 -19.08 -11.44
CA ASN A 294 -7.74 -18.01 -12.23
C ASN A 294 -6.73 -16.85 -12.33
N TYR A 295 -6.34 -16.48 -13.55
CA TYR A 295 -5.38 -15.39 -13.73
C TYR A 295 -5.92 -14.03 -13.30
N LYS A 296 -7.21 -13.77 -13.50
CA LYS A 296 -7.85 -12.49 -13.12
C LYS A 296 -7.76 -12.24 -11.62
N ASP A 297 -7.97 -13.29 -10.81
CA ASP A 297 -7.88 -13.20 -9.36
C ASP A 297 -6.44 -12.98 -8.88
N TRP A 298 -5.47 -13.72 -9.43
CA TRP A 298 -4.08 -13.57 -9.01
C TRP A 298 -3.50 -12.20 -9.36
N PHE A 299 -3.70 -11.76 -10.61
CA PHE A 299 -3.19 -10.47 -11.06
C PHE A 299 -4.02 -9.28 -10.56
N SER A 300 -5.04 -9.52 -9.73
CA SER A 300 -5.70 -8.44 -8.99
C SER A 300 -4.87 -7.84 -7.87
N ARG A 301 -3.84 -8.55 -7.42
CA ARG A 301 -3.07 -8.21 -6.22
C ARG A 301 -1.80 -7.41 -6.54
N SER A 302 -1.29 -6.63 -5.59
CA SER A 302 -0.12 -5.76 -5.77
C SER A 302 1.19 -6.53 -5.97
N GLU A 303 1.31 -7.69 -5.33
CA GLU A 303 2.49 -8.57 -5.33
C GLU A 303 2.60 -9.43 -6.59
N SER A 304 1.57 -9.41 -7.46
CA SER A 304 1.51 -10.25 -8.66
C SER A 304 2.67 -10.04 -9.63
N LEU A 305 3.35 -8.88 -9.54
CA LEU A 305 4.49 -8.50 -10.38
C LEU A 305 5.86 -8.75 -9.70
N ASP A 306 5.89 -9.15 -8.43
CA ASP A 306 7.14 -9.18 -7.64
C ASP A 306 8.11 -10.27 -8.08
N ALA A 307 7.64 -11.26 -8.84
CA ALA A 307 8.48 -12.28 -9.45
C ALA A 307 9.31 -11.77 -10.64
N LEU A 308 9.10 -10.53 -11.09
CA LEU A 308 9.90 -9.93 -12.14
C LEU A 308 11.32 -9.59 -11.64
N PRO A 309 12.32 -9.68 -12.54
CA PRO A 309 13.70 -9.32 -12.22
C PRO A 309 13.86 -7.81 -12.02
N ILE A 310 13.19 -6.98 -12.82
CA ILE A 310 13.20 -5.53 -12.74
C ILE A 310 11.75 -5.06 -12.56
N ILE A 311 11.45 -4.54 -11.37
CA ILE A 311 10.13 -3.98 -11.04
C ILE A 311 10.27 -3.02 -9.84
N PRO A 312 9.49 -1.93 -9.79
CA PRO A 312 9.45 -1.07 -8.63
C PRO A 312 8.82 -1.78 -7.43
N ILE A 313 9.29 -1.42 -6.25
CA ILE A 313 8.78 -1.87 -4.95
C ILE A 313 8.40 -0.61 -4.19
N LEU A 314 7.13 -0.51 -3.81
CA LEU A 314 6.68 0.51 -2.89
C LEU A 314 7.07 0.04 -1.49
N SER A 315 7.87 0.83 -0.77
CA SER A 315 8.22 0.54 0.61
C SER A 315 7.04 0.81 1.55
N ASP A 316 7.25 0.67 2.86
CA ASP A 316 6.24 0.93 3.88
C ASP A 316 5.63 2.35 3.74
N ILE A 317 4.38 2.49 4.22
CA ILE A 317 3.67 3.78 4.27
C ILE A 317 4.50 4.77 5.09
N LEU A 318 4.83 5.89 4.45
CA LEU A 318 5.46 7.03 5.12
C LEU A 318 4.42 7.94 5.79
N GLY A 319 3.19 7.94 5.28
CA GLY A 319 2.09 8.71 5.84
C GLY A 319 0.77 8.41 5.14
N GLU A 320 -0.31 8.51 5.92
CA GLU A 320 -1.69 8.49 5.46
C GLU A 320 -2.39 9.73 6.02
N THR A 321 -3.15 10.42 5.18
CA THR A 321 -3.93 11.59 5.59
C THR A 321 -5.27 11.55 4.89
N THR A 322 -6.34 11.73 5.65
CA THR A 322 -7.69 11.93 5.12
C THR A 322 -8.04 13.39 5.35
N ASN A 323 -8.43 14.08 4.29
CA ASN A 323 -8.94 15.43 4.39
C ASN A 323 -10.47 15.39 4.24
N ASP A 324 -11.16 15.54 5.36
CA ASP A 324 -12.63 15.43 5.41
C ASP A 324 -13.33 16.57 4.64
N SER A 325 -12.66 17.72 4.46
CA SER A 325 -13.27 18.92 3.84
C SER A 325 -13.46 18.77 2.32
N ASN A 326 -12.57 18.08 1.64
CA ASN A 326 -12.59 17.85 0.19
C ASN A 326 -12.68 16.36 -0.18
N GLY A 327 -12.72 15.46 0.82
CA GLY A 327 -12.90 14.03 0.61
C GLY A 327 -11.67 13.31 0.05
N ASP A 328 -10.49 13.92 0.16
CA ASP A 328 -9.25 13.35 -0.35
C ASP A 328 -8.64 12.37 0.65
N ARG A 329 -8.29 11.18 0.19
CA ARG A 329 -7.44 10.23 0.92
C ARG A 329 -6.08 10.13 0.28
N ILE A 330 -5.04 10.47 1.04
CA ILE A 330 -3.67 10.62 0.56
C ILE A 330 -2.79 9.56 1.22
N PHE A 331 -2.10 8.79 0.40
CA PHE A 331 -1.11 7.81 0.84
C PHE A 331 0.26 8.18 0.29
N THR A 332 1.28 8.16 1.15
CA THR A 332 2.66 8.45 0.75
C THR A 332 3.55 7.24 0.96
N PHE A 333 4.28 6.85 -0.08
CA PHE A 333 5.19 5.70 -0.07
C PHE A 333 6.57 6.09 -0.55
N GLY A 334 7.58 5.40 -0.01
CA GLY A 334 8.91 5.37 -0.61
C GLY A 334 8.98 4.40 -1.77
N LEU A 335 9.88 4.64 -2.71
CA LEU A 335 10.09 3.80 -3.88
C LEU A 335 11.49 3.21 -3.90
N LYS A 336 11.55 1.91 -4.14
CA LYS A 336 12.77 1.16 -4.42
C LYS A 336 12.63 0.49 -5.79
N LEU A 337 13.75 0.19 -6.43
CA LEU A 337 13.75 -0.54 -7.70
C LEU A 337 14.53 -1.85 -7.53
N LYS A 338 13.89 -2.97 -7.88
CA LYS A 338 14.52 -4.29 -7.86
C LYS A 338 15.39 -4.46 -9.12
N PHE A 339 16.60 -5.01 -8.96
CA PHE A 339 17.58 -5.14 -10.06
C PHE A 339 18.15 -6.55 -10.25
N ALA A 340 17.29 -7.51 -10.56
CA ALA A 340 17.65 -8.86 -11.00
C ALA A 340 18.68 -9.58 -10.09
N ASN A 341 18.75 -9.20 -8.82
CA ASN A 341 19.72 -9.72 -7.87
C ASN A 341 19.42 -11.19 -7.54
N LYS A 342 20.34 -11.85 -6.85
CA LYS A 342 20.17 -13.23 -6.40
C LYS A 342 19.02 -13.34 -5.40
N VAL A 343 18.25 -14.41 -5.46
CA VAL A 343 17.16 -14.69 -4.50
C VAL A 343 17.79 -15.16 -3.18
N GLN A 344 17.89 -14.24 -2.22
CA GLN A 344 18.65 -14.43 -0.97
C GLN A 344 18.16 -15.61 -0.11
N ALA A 345 16.89 -15.98 -0.22
CA ALA A 345 16.28 -17.10 0.50
C ALA A 345 16.95 -18.47 0.20
N GLN A 346 17.76 -18.58 -0.86
CA GLN A 346 18.49 -19.81 -1.21
C GLN A 346 19.97 -19.83 -0.75
N GLY A 347 20.42 -18.83 0.02
CA GLY A 347 21.77 -18.79 0.57
C GLY A 347 22.85 -18.88 -0.52
N GLU A 348 23.82 -19.78 -0.34
CA GLU A 348 24.96 -19.94 -1.26
C GLU A 348 24.56 -20.41 -2.68
N LYS A 349 23.42 -21.09 -2.82
CA LYS A 349 22.89 -21.56 -4.12
C LYS A 349 22.04 -20.51 -4.83
N ALA A 350 22.00 -19.27 -4.34
CA ALA A 350 21.10 -18.25 -4.83
C ALA A 350 21.34 -17.92 -6.32
N LYS A 351 20.34 -18.26 -7.14
CA LYS A 351 20.27 -17.91 -8.55
C LYS A 351 19.74 -16.48 -8.72
N PRO A 352 20.12 -15.75 -9.79
CA PRO A 352 19.44 -14.53 -10.20
C PRO A 352 17.93 -14.75 -10.31
N VAL A 353 17.12 -13.73 -10.01
CA VAL A 353 15.64 -13.83 -10.01
C VAL A 353 15.10 -14.50 -11.28
N PHE A 354 15.54 -14.08 -12.45
CA PHE A 354 15.10 -14.65 -13.73
C PHE A 354 15.36 -16.15 -13.82
N ASP A 355 16.55 -16.59 -13.41
CA ASP A 355 16.97 -18.00 -13.48
C ASP A 355 16.28 -18.86 -12.42
N TYR A 356 16.05 -18.29 -11.24
CA TYR A 356 15.29 -18.93 -10.19
C TYR A 356 13.87 -19.26 -10.66
N TYR A 357 13.17 -18.30 -11.27
CA TYR A 357 11.81 -18.54 -11.75
C TYR A 357 11.75 -19.37 -13.04
N CYS A 358 12.76 -19.29 -13.93
CA CYS A 358 12.89 -20.25 -15.03
C CYS A 358 13.07 -21.69 -14.53
N ASN A 359 13.75 -21.88 -13.39
CA ASN A 359 13.90 -23.19 -12.76
C ASN A 359 12.56 -23.75 -12.26
N ILE A 360 11.68 -22.89 -11.77
CA ILE A 360 10.32 -23.25 -11.33
C ILE A 360 9.44 -23.65 -12.52
N LEU A 361 9.62 -22.99 -13.67
CA LEU A 361 8.91 -23.34 -14.90
C LEU A 361 9.35 -24.66 -15.52
N ASP A 362 10.53 -25.18 -15.16
CA ASP A 362 11.11 -26.36 -15.79
C ASP A 362 10.56 -27.66 -15.17
N PRO A 363 9.78 -28.45 -15.91
CA PRO A 363 9.22 -29.70 -15.40
C PRO A 363 10.30 -30.72 -14.97
N ALA A 364 11.52 -30.63 -15.52
CA ALA A 364 12.61 -31.53 -15.14
C ALA A 364 13.07 -31.31 -13.68
N ASN A 365 12.86 -30.12 -13.13
CA ASN A 365 13.22 -29.79 -11.76
C ASN A 365 12.07 -29.97 -10.77
N TRP A 366 10.92 -30.49 -11.24
CA TRP A 366 9.70 -30.58 -10.44
C TRP A 366 9.86 -31.50 -9.24
N ASN A 367 10.46 -32.68 -9.41
CA ASN A 367 10.62 -33.65 -8.33
C ASN A 367 11.40 -33.05 -7.15
N GLN A 368 12.48 -32.31 -7.43
CA GLN A 368 13.24 -31.63 -6.40
C GLN A 368 12.44 -30.52 -5.71
N GLN A 369 11.58 -29.81 -6.45
CA GLN A 369 10.77 -28.72 -5.90
C GLN A 369 9.58 -29.23 -5.08
N VAL A 370 9.01 -30.39 -5.45
CA VAL A 370 7.91 -31.04 -4.73
C VAL A 370 8.40 -31.73 -3.45
N GLU A 371 9.59 -32.32 -3.45
CA GLU A 371 10.16 -32.87 -2.21
C GLU A 371 10.38 -31.78 -1.14
N GLU A 372 10.63 -30.54 -1.57
CA GLU A 372 10.83 -29.38 -0.70
C GLU A 372 9.53 -28.57 -0.46
N SER A 373 8.43 -28.83 -1.17
CA SER A 373 7.19 -28.02 -1.12
C SER A 373 5.96 -28.80 -1.58
N ASN A 374 4.77 -28.52 -1.02
CA ASN A 374 3.53 -29.17 -1.46
C ASN A 374 3.28 -29.00 -2.97
N THR A 375 3.00 -30.10 -3.68
CA THR A 375 2.69 -30.14 -5.13
C THR A 375 1.69 -29.07 -5.55
N GLU A 376 0.66 -28.83 -4.73
CA GLU A 376 -0.35 -27.79 -4.98
C GLU A 376 0.28 -26.39 -5.08
N ILE A 377 1.17 -26.08 -4.14
CA ILE A 377 1.86 -24.79 -4.05
C ILE A 377 2.77 -24.61 -5.27
N VAL A 378 3.52 -25.64 -5.66
CA VAL A 378 4.41 -25.59 -6.82
C VAL A 378 3.60 -25.43 -8.11
N ALA A 379 2.50 -26.17 -8.30
CA ALA A 379 1.60 -26.07 -9.45
C ALA A 379 1.03 -24.66 -9.62
N ARG A 380 0.47 -24.10 -8.54
CA ARG A 380 -0.06 -22.71 -8.56
C ARG A 380 1.03 -21.69 -8.81
N LYS A 381 2.20 -21.86 -8.19
CA LYS A 381 3.35 -20.97 -8.42
C LYS A 381 3.80 -21.02 -9.88
N MET A 382 3.89 -22.19 -10.48
CA MET A 382 4.23 -22.36 -11.89
C MET A 382 3.22 -21.63 -12.79
N LEU A 383 1.92 -21.86 -12.61
CA LEU A 383 0.88 -21.21 -13.42
C LEU A 383 0.99 -19.68 -13.38
N ARG A 384 1.23 -19.10 -12.19
CA ARG A 384 1.43 -17.65 -12.01
C ARG A 384 2.65 -17.14 -12.77
N ILE A 385 3.77 -17.86 -12.66
CA ILE A 385 5.03 -17.50 -13.33
C ILE A 385 4.91 -17.68 -14.83
N LEU A 386 4.21 -18.71 -15.31
CA LEU A 386 3.99 -18.96 -16.75
C LEU A 386 3.37 -17.74 -17.41
N PHE A 387 2.25 -17.27 -16.89
CA PHE A 387 1.56 -16.10 -17.43
C PHE A 387 2.48 -14.87 -17.40
N LEU A 388 3.04 -14.56 -16.23
CA LEU A 388 3.86 -13.37 -16.05
C LEU A 388 5.10 -13.38 -16.96
N TYR A 389 5.83 -14.48 -17.01
CA TYR A 389 7.07 -14.58 -17.78
C TYR A 389 6.80 -14.68 -19.28
N TYR A 390 5.70 -15.32 -19.70
CA TYR A 390 5.29 -15.27 -21.10
C TYR A 390 5.00 -13.83 -21.50
N PHE A 391 4.14 -13.13 -20.76
CA PHE A 391 3.75 -11.76 -21.10
C PHE A 391 4.94 -10.81 -21.16
N ILE A 392 5.88 -10.92 -20.21
CA ILE A 392 7.02 -10.01 -20.12
C ILE A 392 8.19 -10.40 -21.04
N PHE A 393 8.44 -11.69 -21.29
CA PHE A 393 9.70 -12.13 -21.94
C PHE A 393 9.53 -12.89 -23.25
N ALA A 394 8.32 -13.27 -23.66
CA ALA A 394 8.12 -13.86 -24.98
C ALA A 394 8.55 -12.87 -26.07
N SER A 395 9.48 -13.29 -26.93
CA SER A 395 10.06 -12.43 -27.96
C SER A 395 10.36 -13.26 -29.20
N ARG A 396 10.51 -12.57 -30.33
CA ARG A 396 10.96 -13.11 -31.62
C ARG A 396 12.31 -12.55 -32.06
N CYS A 397 12.87 -11.62 -31.28
CA CYS A 397 14.06 -10.86 -31.66
C CYS A 397 15.27 -11.31 -30.83
N ASP A 398 16.37 -11.64 -31.50
CA ASP A 398 17.64 -11.94 -30.85
C ASP A 398 18.55 -10.70 -30.88
N PRO A 399 18.90 -10.10 -29.73
CA PRO A 399 19.75 -8.91 -29.67
C PRO A 399 21.19 -9.12 -30.17
N ASN A 400 21.59 -10.37 -30.44
CA ASN A 400 22.89 -10.71 -31.01
C ASN A 400 22.84 -10.98 -32.52
N ALA A 401 21.66 -10.94 -33.16
CA ALA A 401 21.55 -11.14 -34.61
C ALA A 401 22.08 -9.92 -35.38
N GLU A 402 22.69 -10.14 -36.54
CA GLU A 402 23.28 -9.07 -37.36
C GLU A 402 22.24 -8.04 -37.85
N GLU A 403 21.02 -8.48 -38.13
CA GLU A 403 19.89 -7.64 -38.59
C GLU A 403 18.98 -7.18 -37.44
N TYR A 404 19.47 -7.20 -36.20
CA TYR A 404 18.65 -6.84 -35.04
C TYR A 404 18.37 -5.33 -34.99
N GLU A 405 17.12 -4.96 -35.22
CA GLU A 405 16.61 -3.62 -34.93
C GLU A 405 15.96 -3.58 -33.54
N ILE A 406 16.47 -2.74 -32.65
CA ILE A 406 15.99 -2.68 -31.27
C ILE A 406 14.51 -2.33 -31.15
N THR A 407 14.00 -1.48 -32.05
CA THR A 407 12.59 -1.04 -32.11
C THR A 407 11.63 -2.20 -32.42
N SER A 408 12.10 -3.26 -33.08
CA SER A 408 11.28 -4.44 -33.40
C SER A 408 10.76 -5.18 -32.15
N GLU A 409 11.37 -4.96 -30.98
CA GLU A 409 10.89 -5.52 -29.70
C GLU A 409 9.47 -5.07 -29.37
N LEU A 410 9.09 -3.85 -29.80
CA LEU A 410 7.78 -3.26 -29.50
C LEU A 410 6.63 -3.84 -30.34
N GLU A 411 6.95 -4.57 -31.40
CA GLU A 411 5.96 -5.07 -32.37
C GLU A 411 5.35 -6.42 -31.99
N TYR A 412 5.93 -7.12 -31.03
CA TYR A 412 5.43 -8.44 -30.65
C TYR A 412 4.08 -8.32 -29.92
N ASP A 413 3.02 -8.83 -30.56
CA ASP A 413 1.70 -8.97 -29.94
C ASP A 413 1.67 -10.20 -29.03
N VAL A 414 1.79 -9.93 -27.74
CA VAL A 414 1.85 -10.96 -26.72
C VAL A 414 0.49 -11.53 -26.34
N ILE A 415 -0.59 -10.77 -26.49
CA ILE A 415 -1.94 -11.23 -26.13
C ILE A 415 -2.38 -12.30 -27.11
N SER A 416 -2.33 -11.99 -28.41
CA SER A 416 -2.69 -12.95 -29.47
C SER A 416 -1.85 -14.22 -29.39
N GLY A 417 -0.54 -14.08 -29.16
CA GLY A 417 0.35 -15.23 -29.00
C GLY A 417 -0.01 -16.11 -27.80
N PHE A 418 -0.41 -15.50 -26.67
CA PHE A 418 -0.83 -16.22 -25.47
C PHE A 418 -2.15 -16.97 -25.70
N GLU A 419 -3.16 -16.30 -26.25
CA GLU A 419 -4.49 -16.87 -26.50
C GLU A 419 -4.46 -18.01 -27.53
N GLN A 420 -3.61 -17.91 -28.55
CA GLN A 420 -3.54 -18.93 -29.59
C GLN A 420 -2.69 -20.14 -29.21
N HIS A 421 -1.63 -19.95 -28.42
CA HIS A 421 -0.60 -20.97 -28.24
C HIS A 421 -0.42 -21.47 -26.81
N ILE A 422 -0.87 -20.73 -25.80
CA ILE A 422 -0.68 -21.08 -24.39
C ILE A 422 -2.01 -21.40 -23.74
N LEU A 423 -2.96 -20.46 -23.76
CA LEU A 423 -4.22 -20.56 -23.03
C LEU A 423 -5.00 -21.86 -23.31
N PRO A 424 -5.23 -22.29 -24.57
CA PRO A 424 -6.06 -23.46 -24.86
C PRO A 424 -5.44 -24.76 -24.32
N ILE A 425 -4.11 -24.84 -24.30
CA ILE A 425 -3.37 -26.01 -23.81
C ILE A 425 -3.48 -26.11 -22.30
N PHE A 426 -3.39 -24.99 -21.59
CA PHE A 426 -3.50 -24.94 -20.13
C PHE A 426 -4.94 -24.96 -19.63
N GLN A 427 -5.93 -24.70 -20.48
CA GLN A 427 -7.35 -25.00 -20.23
C GLN A 427 -7.67 -26.48 -20.47
N GLY A 428 -6.93 -27.15 -21.35
CA GLY A 428 -7.07 -28.58 -21.64
C GLY A 428 -6.52 -29.50 -20.54
N SER A 429 -6.62 -30.82 -20.81
CA SER A 429 -6.26 -31.90 -19.87
C SER A 429 -4.93 -32.61 -20.18
N ASN A 430 -4.23 -32.24 -21.26
CA ASN A 430 -3.01 -32.93 -21.71
C ASN A 430 -1.75 -32.38 -21.01
N GLU A 431 -1.28 -33.06 -19.97
CA GLU A 431 -0.11 -32.64 -19.18
C GLU A 431 1.22 -32.75 -19.96
N GLU A 432 1.39 -33.74 -20.84
CA GLU A 432 2.57 -33.86 -21.69
C GLU A 432 2.72 -32.67 -22.64
N GLN A 433 1.60 -32.18 -23.18
CA GLN A 433 1.58 -31.00 -24.03
C GLN A 433 1.92 -29.74 -23.24
N LYS A 434 1.38 -29.56 -22.03
CA LYS A 434 1.76 -28.46 -21.11
C LYS A 434 3.26 -28.49 -20.80
N ASN A 435 3.81 -29.67 -20.50
CA ASN A 435 5.24 -29.86 -20.25
C ASN A 435 6.11 -29.55 -21.48
N SER A 436 5.61 -29.81 -22.68
CA SER A 436 6.29 -29.43 -23.92
C SER A 436 6.34 -27.91 -24.09
N ILE A 437 5.22 -27.22 -23.85
CA ILE A 437 5.14 -25.75 -23.92
C ILE A 437 6.08 -25.09 -22.91
N LEU A 438 6.12 -25.57 -21.66
CA LEU A 438 7.01 -25.05 -20.62
C LEU A 438 8.49 -25.15 -21.01
N ARG A 439 8.90 -26.31 -21.54
CA ARG A 439 10.27 -26.50 -22.04
C ARG A 439 10.55 -25.61 -23.25
N GLY A 440 9.61 -25.50 -24.18
CA GLY A 440 9.71 -24.63 -25.35
C GLY A 440 9.85 -23.16 -24.98
N LEU A 441 9.12 -22.69 -23.96
CA LEU A 441 9.20 -21.32 -23.45
C LEU A 441 10.60 -21.01 -22.89
N ILE A 442 11.15 -21.90 -22.06
CA ILE A 442 12.50 -21.75 -21.50
C ILE A 442 13.56 -21.77 -22.61
N GLN A 443 13.40 -22.63 -23.61
CA GLN A 443 14.29 -22.64 -24.78
C GLN A 443 14.18 -21.34 -25.58
N GLY A 444 12.98 -20.81 -25.78
CA GLY A 444 12.74 -19.51 -26.41
C GLY A 444 13.47 -18.38 -25.68
N PHE A 445 13.35 -18.32 -24.34
CA PHE A 445 14.06 -17.30 -23.55
C PHE A 445 15.58 -17.35 -23.71
N LYS A 446 16.15 -18.55 -23.85
CA LYS A 446 17.57 -18.74 -24.14
C LYS A 446 17.91 -18.31 -25.56
N LYS A 447 17.14 -18.78 -26.55
CA LYS A 447 17.33 -18.47 -27.98
C LYS A 447 17.33 -16.97 -28.25
N PHE A 448 16.41 -16.23 -27.65
CA PHE A 448 16.26 -14.79 -27.85
C PHE A 448 17.03 -13.95 -26.81
N ASN A 449 17.98 -14.57 -26.11
CA ASN A 449 18.92 -13.91 -25.19
C ASN A 449 18.25 -12.94 -24.21
N VAL A 450 17.12 -13.34 -23.60
CA VAL A 450 16.35 -12.51 -22.66
C VAL A 450 17.22 -11.97 -21.51
N ARG A 451 18.20 -12.76 -21.05
CA ARG A 451 19.17 -12.31 -20.04
C ARG A 451 19.93 -11.06 -20.45
N ILE A 452 20.34 -10.95 -21.72
CA ILE A 452 21.05 -9.77 -22.23
C ILE A 452 20.14 -8.55 -22.19
N LYS A 453 18.88 -8.69 -22.62
CA LYS A 453 17.87 -7.61 -22.57
C LYS A 453 17.66 -7.11 -21.14
N ILE A 454 17.52 -8.03 -20.18
CA ILE A 454 17.41 -7.69 -18.74
C ILE A 454 18.66 -6.93 -18.25
N GLN A 455 19.86 -7.35 -18.65
CA GLN A 455 21.10 -6.67 -18.22
C GLN A 455 21.24 -5.27 -18.83
N LYS A 456 20.89 -5.10 -20.11
CA LYS A 456 20.86 -3.78 -20.76
C LYS A 456 19.88 -2.84 -20.06
N LEU A 457 18.65 -3.31 -19.81
CA LEU A 457 17.64 -2.55 -19.06
C LEU A 457 18.12 -2.21 -17.64
N LYS A 458 18.72 -3.16 -16.93
CA LYS A 458 19.31 -2.92 -15.60
C LYS A 458 20.36 -1.82 -15.66
N HIS A 459 21.29 -1.91 -16.61
CA HIS A 459 22.36 -0.92 -16.75
C HIS A 459 21.81 0.48 -17.04
N LEU A 460 20.86 0.59 -17.98
CA LEU A 460 20.18 1.85 -18.31
C LEU A 460 19.56 2.49 -17.06
N LEU A 461 18.78 1.72 -16.31
CA LEU A 461 18.05 2.21 -15.14
C LEU A 461 19.01 2.56 -13.98
N GLU A 462 20.06 1.78 -13.75
CA GLU A 462 21.09 2.11 -12.77
C GLU A 462 21.81 3.42 -13.10
N THR A 463 22.20 3.61 -14.36
CA THR A 463 22.86 4.84 -14.83
C THR A 463 21.92 6.03 -14.71
N THR A 464 20.65 5.86 -15.09
CA THR A 464 19.62 6.89 -14.96
C THR A 464 19.39 7.29 -13.51
N LEU A 465 19.26 6.32 -12.59
CA LEU A 465 19.05 6.61 -11.18
C LEU A 465 20.28 7.21 -10.48
N LYS A 466 21.50 6.92 -10.93
CA LYS A 466 22.74 7.49 -10.39
C LYS A 466 23.06 8.89 -10.93
N ARG A 467 22.29 9.41 -11.91
CA ARG A 467 22.57 10.71 -12.51
C ARG A 467 22.49 11.86 -11.51
N GLN A 468 23.31 12.88 -11.75
CA GLN A 468 23.40 14.06 -10.87
C GLN A 468 22.20 15.01 -11.01
N GLY A 469 21.48 15.03 -12.14
CA GLY A 469 20.28 15.87 -12.29
C GLY A 469 19.11 15.38 -11.46
N ILE A 470 18.44 16.29 -10.74
CA ILE A 470 17.17 16.04 -10.04
C ILE A 470 16.09 15.79 -11.09
N PHE A 471 15.22 14.81 -10.86
CA PHE A 471 14.15 14.50 -11.80
C PHE A 471 13.00 15.48 -11.59
N THR A 472 12.40 15.97 -12.66
CA THR A 472 11.25 16.86 -12.57
C THR A 472 10.06 16.09 -12.01
N PRO A 473 9.37 16.59 -10.96
CA PRO A 473 8.16 15.95 -10.45
C PRO A 473 7.11 15.76 -11.53
N GLN A 474 6.37 14.65 -11.45
CA GLN A 474 5.31 14.35 -12.40
C GLN A 474 4.06 13.84 -11.70
N VAL A 475 2.89 14.24 -12.22
CA VAL A 475 1.58 13.77 -11.78
C VAL A 475 0.93 12.98 -12.92
N PHE A 476 0.48 11.76 -12.61
CA PHE A 476 -0.36 10.95 -13.49
C PHE A 476 -1.80 11.02 -12.97
N GLN A 477 -2.71 11.48 -13.82
CA GLN A 477 -4.14 11.50 -13.54
C GLN A 477 -4.77 10.23 -14.08
N LYS A 478 -5.50 9.52 -13.23
CA LYS A 478 -6.20 8.27 -13.54
C LYS A 478 -7.55 8.28 -12.83
N LYS A 479 -8.37 7.28 -13.11
CA LYS A 479 -9.61 6.99 -12.38
C LYS A 479 -9.57 5.55 -11.90
N ILE A 480 -10.06 5.32 -10.69
CA ILE A 480 -10.40 3.98 -10.21
C ILE A 480 -11.89 3.76 -10.44
N GLY A 481 -12.25 2.68 -11.14
CA GLY A 481 -13.61 2.40 -11.56
C GLY A 481 -14.05 1.00 -11.19
N VAL A 482 -15.34 0.84 -10.91
CA VAL A 482 -16.01 -0.44 -10.71
C VAL A 482 -16.79 -0.79 -11.98
N PHE A 483 -16.42 -1.89 -12.63
CA PHE A 483 -17.04 -2.32 -13.88
C PHE A 483 -18.50 -2.76 -13.69
N ARG A 484 -19.34 -2.47 -14.69
CA ARG A 484 -20.74 -2.92 -14.75
C ARG A 484 -20.89 -4.44 -14.74
N GLY A 485 -19.85 -5.20 -15.10
CA GLY A 485 -19.86 -6.67 -15.07
C GLY A 485 -20.11 -7.29 -13.68
N ILE A 486 -20.02 -6.50 -12.60
CA ILE A 486 -20.43 -6.94 -11.25
C ILE A 486 -21.95 -6.91 -11.06
N LEU A 487 -22.69 -6.30 -11.98
CA LEU A 487 -24.15 -6.14 -11.93
C LEU A 487 -24.83 -7.24 -12.75
N ARG A 488 -25.94 -7.77 -12.23
CA ARG A 488 -26.75 -8.76 -12.93
C ARG A 488 -27.52 -8.12 -14.07
N ARG A 489 -27.79 -8.90 -15.11
CA ARG A 489 -28.56 -8.45 -16.30
C ARG A 489 -30.01 -8.95 -16.32
N SER A 490 -30.37 -9.88 -15.44
CA SER A 490 -31.70 -10.52 -15.41
C SER A 490 -32.75 -9.55 -14.87
N PRO A 491 -33.76 -9.13 -15.66
CA PRO A 491 -34.80 -8.21 -15.20
C PRO A 491 -35.53 -8.71 -13.95
N ASN A 492 -35.80 -10.02 -13.86
CA ASN A 492 -36.42 -10.65 -12.69
C ASN A 492 -35.58 -10.54 -11.41
N SER A 493 -34.24 -10.54 -11.54
CA SER A 493 -33.35 -10.36 -10.39
C SER A 493 -33.28 -8.89 -9.99
N LEU A 494 -33.22 -8.00 -10.98
CA LEU A 494 -33.15 -6.56 -10.80
C LEU A 494 -34.42 -6.00 -10.14
N GLY A 495 -35.61 -6.42 -10.57
CA GLY A 495 -36.89 -6.00 -9.97
C GLY A 495 -37.07 -6.41 -8.50
N ASN A 496 -36.28 -7.38 -8.02
CA ASN A 496 -36.30 -7.80 -6.62
C ASN A 496 -35.21 -7.12 -5.76
N GLY A 497 -34.43 -6.19 -6.33
CA GLY A 497 -33.29 -5.55 -5.67
C GLY A 497 -32.03 -6.42 -5.58
N ASP A 498 -31.98 -7.56 -6.30
CA ASP A 498 -30.80 -8.44 -6.38
C ASP A 498 -29.91 -8.03 -7.57
N VAL A 499 -29.18 -6.93 -7.37
CA VAL A 499 -28.46 -6.22 -8.43
C VAL A 499 -27.02 -6.70 -8.60
N PHE A 500 -26.38 -7.15 -7.53
CA PHE A 500 -24.96 -7.55 -7.56
C PHE A 500 -24.79 -9.05 -7.83
N ASP A 501 -23.69 -9.41 -8.50
CA ASP A 501 -23.27 -10.80 -8.64
C ASP A 501 -23.01 -11.43 -7.25
N ASP A 502 -23.32 -12.73 -7.13
CA ASP A 502 -23.15 -13.53 -5.90
C ASP A 502 -21.74 -13.43 -5.30
N VAL A 503 -20.73 -13.11 -6.12
CA VAL A 503 -19.35 -12.89 -5.66
C VAL A 503 -19.25 -11.85 -4.53
N VAL A 504 -20.09 -10.80 -4.55
CA VAL A 504 -20.06 -9.73 -3.54
C VAL A 504 -20.45 -10.26 -2.17
N SER A 505 -21.43 -11.16 -2.13
CA SER A 505 -21.90 -11.75 -0.89
C SER A 505 -20.99 -12.89 -0.39
N ARG A 506 -20.41 -13.69 -1.29
CA ARG A 506 -19.62 -14.89 -0.96
C ARG A 506 -18.16 -14.61 -0.63
N ASN A 507 -17.46 -13.82 -1.46
CA ASN A 507 -16.04 -13.54 -1.29
C ASN A 507 -15.69 -12.10 -1.72
N PRO A 508 -15.80 -11.12 -0.81
CA PRO A 508 -15.57 -9.71 -1.14
C PRO A 508 -14.21 -9.42 -1.78
N ARG A 509 -13.17 -10.21 -1.49
CA ARG A 509 -11.84 -10.01 -2.10
C ARG A 509 -11.84 -10.30 -3.59
N GLU A 510 -12.67 -11.22 -4.04
CA GLU A 510 -12.80 -11.51 -5.46
C GLU A 510 -13.48 -10.37 -6.22
N CYS A 511 -14.14 -9.41 -5.54
CA CYS A 511 -14.67 -8.20 -6.18
C CYS A 511 -13.56 -7.30 -6.75
N LEU A 512 -12.31 -7.44 -6.28
CA LEU A 512 -11.16 -6.74 -6.86
C LEU A 512 -10.98 -7.02 -8.34
N ARG A 513 -11.53 -8.12 -8.87
CA ARG A 513 -11.51 -8.44 -10.29
C ARG A 513 -12.33 -7.47 -11.15
N TYR A 514 -13.31 -6.78 -10.55
CA TYR A 514 -14.16 -5.77 -11.20
C TYR A 514 -13.69 -4.34 -10.96
N ILE A 515 -12.64 -4.16 -10.15
CA ILE A 515 -12.05 -2.86 -9.87
C ILE A 515 -10.79 -2.71 -10.73
N THR A 516 -10.72 -1.62 -11.50
CA THR A 516 -9.56 -1.33 -12.36
C THR A 516 -9.18 0.14 -12.28
N ILE A 517 -7.98 0.47 -12.75
CA ILE A 517 -7.46 1.82 -12.81
C ILE A 517 -7.06 2.11 -14.24
N LYS A 518 -7.61 3.17 -14.84
CA LYS A 518 -7.36 3.59 -16.22
C LYS A 518 -7.25 5.11 -16.30
N GLU A 519 -6.81 5.64 -17.44
CA GLU A 519 -6.81 7.10 -17.68
C GLU A 519 -8.21 7.66 -17.67
N ASP A 520 -9.10 6.97 -18.38
CA ASP A 520 -10.52 7.25 -18.38
C ASP A 520 -11.33 5.96 -18.54
N PHE A 521 -12.62 6.06 -18.23
CA PHE A 521 -13.61 5.02 -18.47
C PHE A 521 -14.66 5.54 -19.43
N THR A 522 -15.17 4.67 -20.30
CA THR A 522 -16.43 4.98 -20.97
C THR A 522 -17.58 4.83 -19.97
N SER A 523 -18.69 5.54 -20.19
CA SER A 523 -19.90 5.44 -19.35
C SER A 523 -20.47 4.01 -19.29
N ASP A 524 -20.16 3.21 -20.30
CA ASP A 524 -20.74 1.88 -20.49
C ASP A 524 -19.91 0.80 -19.80
N ASP A 525 -18.63 1.08 -19.56
CA ASP A 525 -17.72 0.16 -18.88
C ASP A 525 -18.01 0.10 -17.37
N THR A 526 -18.22 1.24 -16.73
CA THR A 526 -18.27 1.37 -15.26
C THR A 526 -19.58 1.99 -14.79
N PHE A 527 -20.01 1.68 -13.57
CA PHE A 527 -21.15 2.35 -12.93
C PHE A 527 -20.72 3.30 -11.82
N CYS A 528 -19.51 3.16 -11.28
CA CYS A 528 -18.96 4.06 -10.28
C CYS A 528 -17.46 4.29 -10.51
N GLN A 529 -17.00 5.54 -10.33
CA GLN A 529 -15.60 5.93 -10.51
C GLN A 529 -15.17 7.05 -9.55
N LEU A 530 -13.91 7.01 -9.14
CA LEU A 530 -13.26 8.05 -8.33
C LEU A 530 -11.97 8.53 -9.01
N PRO A 531 -11.64 9.83 -8.92
CA PRO A 531 -10.39 10.36 -9.43
C PRO A 531 -9.20 9.90 -8.58
N VAL A 532 -8.08 9.61 -9.24
CA VAL A 532 -6.83 9.17 -8.62
C VAL A 532 -5.65 9.94 -9.21
N HIS A 533 -4.75 10.40 -8.35
CA HIS A 533 -3.53 11.09 -8.74
C HIS A 533 -2.31 10.35 -8.20
N PHE A 534 -1.33 10.08 -9.07
CA PHE A 534 -0.02 9.56 -8.66
C PHE A 534 1.05 10.64 -8.88
N LYS A 535 1.58 11.20 -7.81
CA LYS A 535 2.66 12.20 -7.86
C LYS A 535 3.99 11.54 -7.53
N PHE A 536 4.94 11.59 -8.46
CA PHE A 536 6.31 11.07 -8.29
C PHE A 536 7.31 12.21 -8.10
N GLU A 537 8.23 12.05 -7.15
CA GLU A 537 9.22 13.07 -6.78
C GLU A 537 10.60 12.43 -6.52
N ASP A 538 11.67 13.04 -7.05
CA ASP A 538 13.08 12.77 -6.68
C ASP A 538 13.49 13.76 -5.59
N ILE A 539 13.47 13.30 -4.34
CA ILE A 539 13.81 14.08 -3.15
C ILE A 539 15.30 13.88 -2.86
N ARG A 540 16.03 15.00 -2.77
CA ARG A 540 17.45 15.01 -2.44
C ARG A 540 17.71 15.79 -1.18
N TYR A 541 18.49 15.17 -0.29
CA TYR A 541 18.90 15.76 0.97
C TYR A 541 20.36 16.21 0.87
N TYR A 542 20.59 17.46 1.24
CA TYR A 542 21.91 18.10 1.26
C TYR A 542 22.28 18.41 2.69
N SER A 543 23.58 18.34 3.00
CA SER A 543 24.06 18.84 4.29
C SER A 543 23.75 20.34 4.38
N LYS A 544 23.04 20.76 5.41
CA LYS A 544 22.83 22.16 5.73
C LYS A 544 23.97 22.58 6.68
N PRO A 545 25.00 23.30 6.21
CA PRO A 545 26.01 23.84 7.11
C PRO A 545 25.36 24.90 8.00
N GLY A 546 25.49 24.77 9.32
CA GLY A 546 24.93 25.73 10.26
C GLY A 546 25.37 25.48 11.69
N THR A 547 25.26 26.53 12.50
CA THR A 547 25.36 26.47 13.97
C THR A 547 24.06 27.06 14.50
N GLU A 548 23.34 26.31 15.34
CA GLU A 548 22.17 26.84 16.04
C GLU A 548 22.65 27.44 17.34
N SER A 549 22.24 28.68 17.58
CA SER A 549 22.31 29.32 18.89
C SER A 549 20.98 29.09 19.58
N PHE A 550 20.99 28.31 20.65
CA PHE A 550 19.83 28.21 21.52
C PHE A 550 19.76 29.47 22.38
N ASP A 551 18.81 30.35 22.05
CA ASP A 551 18.40 31.43 22.94
C ASP A 551 17.04 31.06 23.54
N CYS A 552 16.97 30.89 24.86
CA CYS A 552 15.74 30.49 25.54
C CYS A 552 14.69 31.63 25.61
N SER A 553 14.93 32.77 24.94
CA SER A 553 14.04 33.93 24.94
C SER A 553 12.88 33.86 23.94
N ASP A 554 12.98 33.05 22.88
CA ASP A 554 12.00 32.99 21.78
C ASP A 554 11.08 31.75 21.81
N ALA A 555 11.02 31.00 22.91
CA ALA A 555 10.01 29.94 23.04
C ALA A 555 8.61 30.58 23.07
N GLU A 556 7.70 30.15 22.20
CA GLU A 556 6.27 30.52 22.28
C GLU A 556 5.71 29.98 23.61
N THR A 557 5.73 30.82 24.63
CA THR A 557 5.19 30.52 25.96
C THR A 557 3.73 30.93 26.08
N ASP A 558 3.15 31.54 25.04
CA ASP A 558 1.78 32.07 24.97
C ASP A 558 0.69 31.02 25.27
N THR A 559 0.97 29.74 24.98
CA THR A 559 0.05 28.61 25.27
C THR A 559 0.49 27.78 26.48
N ILE A 560 1.59 28.16 27.12
CA ILE A 560 2.09 27.48 28.32
C ILE A 560 1.56 28.24 29.52
N TYR A 561 0.61 27.60 30.17
CA TYR A 561 0.03 28.11 31.39
C TYR A 561 0.81 27.60 32.59
N GLN A 562 1.15 28.51 33.50
CA GLN A 562 1.76 28.16 34.78
C GLN A 562 0.75 28.32 35.90
N LEU A 563 0.84 27.45 36.90
CA LEU A 563 0.20 27.65 38.20
C LEU A 563 0.92 28.83 38.89
N PRO A 564 0.22 29.83 39.47
CA PRO A 564 0.87 30.89 40.22
C PRO A 564 1.66 30.29 41.38
N VAL A 565 2.87 30.83 41.60
CA VAL A 565 3.77 30.43 42.70
C VAL A 565 3.32 31.04 44.01
#